data_AF-A0A1Y0E968-F1
#
_entry.id   AF-A0A1Y0E968-F1
#
_cell.length_a   1.000
_cell.length_b   1.000
_cell.length_c   1.000
_cell.angle_alpha   90.00
_cell.angle_beta   90.00
_cell.angle_gamma   90.00
#
_symmetry.space_group_name_H-M   'P 1'
#
loop_
_entity.id
_entity.type
_entity.pdbx_description
1 polymer ?
#
loop_
_entity_poly.entity_id
_entity_poly.type
_entity_poly.pdbx_seq_one_letter_code
_entity_poly.pdbx_strand_id
1 'polypeptide(L)'
;MMRRPIRYAWNQFRYVPLLSVLTWSRARRFDKRSRALGAAIGFVMRWFPPARWRFDRQVRRVFPDMDRQARANLGQAMGRAMGQTLFEIYHCAEFQSRQDKFHAAGPGLAALVAARDAGKGALIVSGHFGQWEAVRAVLKMQGMETGAIYRRQPNPHYQRRLRAGIEAGGLPILETGRAGTKSLIRHLRTGGFMAILLDEKHADGTALPFLGHPAMTSLAAAELALKYDLPMVPAFGLRRPDGESFEVIFETPIPHSDPVTMTQAFNDSLSARILAHPDQWYWMLRRWDKPRR
;
A
#
# COMPACT_ATOMS: atom_id res chain seq x y z
N MET A 1 -28.71 -26.06 3.24
CA MET A 1 -28.10 -25.32 4.36
C MET A 1 -26.88 -26.10 4.86
N MET A 2 -25.66 -25.76 4.41
CA MET A 2 -24.47 -26.59 4.64
C MET A 2 -23.89 -26.35 6.05
N ARG A 3 -23.72 -27.40 6.86
CA ARG A 3 -23.31 -27.34 8.27
C ARG A 3 -21.93 -26.64 8.44
N ARG A 4 -21.80 -25.77 9.45
CA ARG A 4 -20.59 -24.97 9.78
C ARG A 4 -19.23 -25.70 9.69
N PRO A 5 -19.05 -26.97 10.12
CA PRO A 5 -17.76 -27.67 10.00
C PRO A 5 -17.33 -27.96 8.55
N ILE A 6 -18.28 -28.20 7.64
CA ILE A 6 -17.99 -28.45 6.21
C ILE A 6 -17.49 -27.15 5.56
N ARG A 7 -18.00 -25.98 5.99
CA ARG A 7 -17.55 -24.67 5.53
C ARG A 7 -16.14 -24.32 6.02
N TYR A 8 -15.75 -24.81 7.21
CA TYR A 8 -14.40 -24.69 7.75
C TYR A 8 -13.41 -25.59 7.01
N ALA A 9 -13.74 -26.86 6.79
CA ALA A 9 -12.92 -27.78 5.99
C ALA A 9 -12.79 -27.31 4.53
N TRP A 10 -13.89 -26.84 3.91
CA TRP A 10 -13.88 -26.26 2.57
C TRP A 10 -13.03 -24.99 2.48
N ASN A 11 -12.97 -24.20 3.55
CA ASN A 11 -12.05 -23.07 3.63
C ASN A 11 -10.59 -23.56 3.69
N GLN A 12 -10.25 -24.58 4.48
CA GLN A 12 -8.89 -25.15 4.49
C GLN A 12 -8.46 -25.67 3.11
N PHE A 13 -9.35 -26.36 2.38
CA PHE A 13 -9.10 -26.86 1.02
C PHE A 13 -8.88 -25.77 -0.04
N ARG A 14 -9.51 -24.58 0.11
CA ARG A 14 -9.25 -23.42 -0.78
C ARG A 14 -7.84 -22.85 -0.65
N TYR A 15 -7.10 -23.18 0.40
CA TYR A 15 -5.79 -22.60 0.69
C TYR A 15 -4.62 -23.56 0.55
N VAL A 16 -4.83 -24.85 0.29
CA VAL A 16 -3.73 -25.77 -0.08
C VAL A 16 -2.92 -25.24 -1.29
N PRO A 17 -3.53 -24.68 -2.36
CA PRO A 17 -2.77 -24.11 -3.48
C PRO A 17 -2.02 -22.81 -3.14
N LEU A 18 -2.60 -21.97 -2.27
CA LEU A 18 -1.97 -20.70 -1.87
C LEU A 18 -0.82 -20.94 -0.88
N LEU A 19 -0.97 -21.93 0.01
CA LEU A 19 0.05 -22.37 0.95
C LEU A 19 1.16 -23.16 0.28
N SER A 20 0.85 -23.98 -0.74
CA SER A 20 1.86 -24.72 -1.49
C SER A 20 2.72 -23.76 -2.32
N VAL A 21 2.16 -22.80 -3.05
CA VAL A 21 2.96 -21.82 -3.83
C VAL A 21 3.84 -20.92 -2.94
N LEU A 22 3.39 -20.58 -1.72
CA LEU A 22 4.16 -19.76 -0.77
C LEU A 22 5.23 -20.55 0.00
N THR A 23 5.14 -21.89 0.04
CA THR A 23 6.10 -22.76 0.75
C THR A 23 6.94 -23.65 -0.18
N TRP A 24 6.58 -23.78 -1.47
CA TRP A 24 7.34 -24.55 -2.44
C TRP A 24 8.68 -23.86 -2.74
N SER A 25 9.67 -24.32 -1.98
CA SER A 25 11.11 -24.07 -2.05
C SER A 25 11.61 -22.72 -1.51
N ARG A 26 11.88 -22.68 -0.20
CA ARG A 26 12.90 -21.78 0.38
C ARG A 26 14.27 -21.89 -0.34
N ALA A 27 14.50 -22.96 -1.10
CA ALA A 27 15.68 -23.16 -1.95
C ALA A 27 15.72 -22.25 -3.20
N ARG A 28 14.60 -21.63 -3.63
CA ARG A 28 14.60 -20.70 -4.77
C ARG A 28 14.85 -19.26 -4.30
N ARG A 29 15.67 -18.53 -5.07
CA ARG A 29 15.91 -17.08 -4.91
C ARG A 29 14.59 -16.33 -4.71
N PHE A 30 14.56 -15.39 -3.76
CA PHE A 30 13.38 -14.60 -3.41
C PHE A 30 12.68 -14.01 -4.65
N ASP A 31 13.44 -13.46 -5.59
CA ASP A 31 12.91 -12.85 -6.82
C ASP A 31 12.08 -13.82 -7.65
N LYS A 32 12.55 -15.06 -7.79
CA LYS A 32 11.83 -16.09 -8.56
C LYS A 32 10.52 -16.44 -7.89
N ARG A 33 10.48 -16.48 -6.55
CA ARG A 33 9.25 -16.72 -5.78
C ARG A 33 8.27 -15.55 -5.89
N SER A 34 8.77 -14.32 -5.76
CA SER A 34 7.98 -13.10 -5.94
C SER A 34 7.36 -13.03 -7.34
N ARG A 35 8.18 -13.18 -8.39
CA ARG A 35 7.73 -13.20 -9.79
C ARG A 35 6.77 -14.34 -10.09
N ALA A 36 6.94 -15.52 -9.48
CA ALA A 36 6.02 -16.64 -9.66
C ALA A 36 4.62 -16.32 -9.11
N LEU A 37 4.52 -15.71 -7.92
CA LEU A 37 3.23 -15.27 -7.38
C LEU A 37 2.63 -14.14 -8.23
N GLY A 38 3.47 -13.20 -8.68
CA GLY A 38 3.08 -12.18 -9.65
C GLY A 38 2.48 -12.78 -10.92
N ALA A 39 3.18 -13.71 -11.57
CA ALA A 39 2.70 -14.38 -12.78
C ALA A 39 1.36 -15.10 -12.56
N ALA A 40 1.20 -15.79 -11.43
CA ALA A 40 -0.04 -16.46 -11.06
C ALA A 40 -1.21 -15.46 -10.89
N ILE A 41 -1.00 -14.35 -10.17
CA ILE A 41 -2.05 -13.33 -9.99
C ILE A 41 -2.34 -12.60 -11.30
N GLY A 42 -1.32 -12.30 -12.11
CA GLY A 42 -1.49 -11.76 -13.46
C GLY A 42 -2.34 -12.68 -14.35
N PHE A 43 -2.11 -13.99 -14.29
CA PHE A 43 -2.93 -14.98 -14.99
C PHE A 43 -4.40 -14.94 -14.52
N VAL A 44 -4.64 -14.89 -13.21
CA VAL A 44 -5.99 -14.75 -12.65
C VAL A 44 -6.65 -13.46 -13.13
N MET A 45 -5.94 -12.33 -13.11
CA MET A 45 -6.49 -11.05 -13.59
C MET A 45 -6.86 -11.08 -15.07
N ARG A 46 -6.10 -11.82 -15.91
CA ARG A 46 -6.38 -11.96 -17.34
C ARG A 46 -7.61 -12.85 -17.61
N TRP A 47 -7.71 -13.99 -16.92
CA TRP A 47 -8.62 -15.07 -17.32
C TRP A 47 -9.83 -15.26 -16.40
N PHE A 48 -9.83 -14.72 -15.18
CA PHE A 48 -10.96 -14.86 -14.25
C PHE A 48 -11.94 -13.68 -14.39
N PRO A 49 -13.16 -13.88 -14.94
CA PRO A 49 -14.07 -12.78 -15.28
C PRO A 49 -14.40 -11.83 -14.12
N PRO A 50 -14.67 -12.30 -12.88
CA PRO A 50 -14.97 -11.40 -11.76
C PRO A 50 -13.82 -10.44 -11.40
N ALA A 51 -12.56 -10.88 -11.53
CA ALA A 51 -11.41 -10.02 -11.29
C ALA A 51 -11.28 -8.97 -12.41
N ARG A 52 -11.36 -9.42 -13.67
CA ARG A 52 -11.33 -8.57 -14.85
C ARG A 52 -12.40 -7.48 -14.83
N TRP A 53 -13.64 -7.81 -14.50
CA TRP A 53 -14.74 -6.84 -14.47
C TRP A 53 -14.58 -5.78 -13.38
N ARG A 54 -14.08 -6.16 -12.20
CA ARG A 54 -13.82 -5.20 -11.12
C ARG A 54 -12.74 -4.20 -11.50
N PHE A 55 -11.66 -4.70 -12.09
CA PHE A 55 -10.58 -3.88 -12.61
C PHE A 55 -11.07 -2.94 -13.72
N ASP A 56 -11.69 -3.51 -14.77
CA ASP A 56 -12.11 -2.80 -15.98
C ASP A 56 -13.08 -1.66 -15.65
N ARG A 57 -13.97 -1.86 -14.66
CA ARG A 57 -14.88 -0.81 -14.19
C ARG A 57 -14.16 0.41 -13.60
N GLN A 58 -13.05 0.22 -12.88
CA GLN A 58 -12.30 1.35 -12.32
C GLN A 58 -11.41 2.00 -13.40
N VAL A 59 -10.74 1.18 -14.22
CA VAL A 59 -9.84 1.68 -15.27
C VAL A 59 -10.59 2.49 -16.33
N ARG A 60 -11.77 2.05 -16.78
CA ARG A 60 -12.58 2.82 -17.75
C ARG A 60 -13.02 4.19 -17.23
N ARG A 61 -13.09 4.37 -15.91
CA ARG A 61 -13.42 5.68 -15.34
C ARG A 61 -12.29 6.68 -15.59
N VAL A 62 -11.03 6.24 -15.47
CA VAL A 62 -9.85 7.09 -15.61
C VAL A 62 -9.34 7.14 -17.06
N PHE A 63 -9.45 6.02 -17.78
CA PHE A 63 -9.02 5.87 -19.17
C PHE A 63 -10.19 5.39 -20.05
N PRO A 64 -11.19 6.26 -20.33
CA PRO A 64 -12.39 5.88 -21.09
C PRO A 64 -12.05 5.43 -22.52
N ASP A 65 -11.05 6.05 -23.13
CA ASP A 65 -10.66 5.82 -24.53
C ASP A 65 -9.66 4.66 -24.72
N MET A 66 -9.13 4.09 -23.64
CA MET A 66 -8.20 2.96 -23.71
C MET A 66 -8.93 1.72 -24.23
N ASP A 67 -8.46 1.08 -25.29
CA ASP A 67 -9.15 -0.06 -25.89
C ASP A 67 -9.24 -1.30 -24.95
N ARG A 68 -10.09 -2.26 -25.31
CA ARG A 68 -10.33 -3.46 -24.49
C ARG A 68 -9.09 -4.33 -24.30
N GLN A 69 -8.24 -4.47 -25.31
CA GLN A 69 -7.04 -5.30 -25.25
C GLN A 69 -5.96 -4.62 -24.40
N ALA A 70 -5.75 -3.31 -24.56
CA ALA A 70 -4.89 -2.48 -23.73
C ALA A 70 -5.31 -2.55 -22.25
N ARG A 71 -6.60 -2.38 -21.94
CA ARG A 71 -7.12 -2.54 -20.56
C ARG A 71 -6.86 -3.94 -20.02
N ALA A 72 -7.06 -4.99 -20.82
CA ALA A 72 -6.82 -6.36 -20.38
C ALA A 72 -5.31 -6.65 -20.16
N ASN A 73 -4.42 -6.04 -20.93
CA ASN A 73 -2.97 -6.10 -20.72
C ASN A 73 -2.57 -5.36 -19.44
N LEU A 74 -3.11 -4.16 -19.22
CA LEU A 74 -2.90 -3.37 -18.01
C LEU A 74 -3.36 -4.14 -16.76
N GLY A 75 -4.53 -4.77 -16.82
CA GLY A 75 -5.04 -5.59 -15.71
C GLY A 75 -4.15 -6.78 -15.39
N GLN A 76 -3.58 -7.42 -16.41
CA GLN A 76 -2.60 -8.49 -16.22
C GLN A 76 -1.28 -7.96 -15.62
N ALA A 77 -0.77 -6.84 -16.13
CA ALA A 77 0.44 -6.20 -15.61
C ALA A 77 0.27 -5.80 -14.15
N MET A 78 -0.86 -5.19 -13.79
CA MET A 78 -1.20 -4.88 -12.41
C MET A 78 -1.28 -6.13 -11.54
N GLY A 79 -1.91 -7.20 -12.03
CA GLY A 79 -1.91 -8.47 -11.30
C GLY A 79 -0.49 -8.99 -11.02
N ARG A 80 0.45 -8.84 -11.97
CA ARG A 80 1.85 -9.22 -11.77
C ARG A 80 2.55 -8.34 -10.73
N ALA A 81 2.38 -7.03 -10.80
CA ALA A 81 2.95 -6.09 -9.83
C ALA A 81 2.42 -6.35 -8.42
N MET A 82 1.09 -6.42 -8.26
CA MET A 82 0.45 -6.62 -6.98
C MET A 82 0.69 -8.01 -6.39
N GLY A 83 0.86 -9.03 -7.22
CA GLY A 83 1.23 -10.35 -6.73
C GLY A 83 2.65 -10.42 -6.17
N GLN A 84 3.59 -9.69 -6.79
CA GLN A 84 4.94 -9.51 -6.23
C GLN A 84 4.87 -8.70 -4.92
N THR A 85 4.14 -7.59 -4.91
CA THR A 85 3.97 -6.76 -3.71
C THR A 85 3.39 -7.55 -2.53
N LEU A 86 2.38 -8.39 -2.78
CA LEU A 86 1.80 -9.26 -1.76
C LEU A 86 2.80 -10.32 -1.26
N PHE A 87 3.57 -10.93 -2.16
CA PHE A 87 4.61 -11.90 -1.78
C PHE A 87 5.62 -11.26 -0.84
N GLU A 88 6.09 -10.06 -1.20
CA GLU A 88 7.08 -9.30 -0.47
C GLU A 88 6.58 -8.87 0.91
N ILE A 89 5.32 -8.43 1.04
CA ILE A 89 4.71 -8.14 2.35
C ILE A 89 4.69 -9.39 3.25
N TYR A 90 4.30 -10.55 2.71
CA TYR A 90 4.29 -11.79 3.50
C TYR A 90 5.68 -12.29 3.91
N HIS A 91 6.72 -11.87 3.20
CA HIS A 91 8.10 -12.21 3.47
C HIS A 91 8.90 -10.95 3.81
N CYS A 92 8.25 -9.96 4.45
CA CYS A 92 8.83 -8.63 4.60
C CYS A 92 10.16 -8.67 5.36
N ALA A 93 10.34 -9.57 6.32
CA ALA A 93 11.65 -9.76 6.99
C ALA A 93 12.79 -10.09 6.00
N GLU A 94 12.54 -10.96 5.02
CA GLU A 94 13.51 -11.29 3.96
C GLU A 94 13.59 -10.16 2.91
N PHE A 95 12.48 -9.48 2.63
CA PHE A 95 12.45 -8.32 1.73
C PHE A 95 13.33 -7.17 2.24
N GLN A 96 13.23 -6.87 3.54
CA GLN A 96 13.89 -5.75 4.21
C GLN A 96 15.42 -5.95 4.30
N SER A 97 15.93 -7.19 4.20
CA SER A 97 17.38 -7.44 4.18
C SER A 97 18.04 -7.12 2.84
N ARG A 98 17.24 -6.81 1.80
CA ARG A 98 17.70 -6.59 0.42
C ARG A 98 18.03 -5.12 0.15
N GLN A 99 18.88 -4.56 0.99
CA GLN A 99 19.19 -3.12 0.97
C GLN A 99 19.74 -2.64 -0.38
N ASP A 100 20.45 -3.51 -1.11
CA ASP A 100 20.99 -3.24 -2.45
C ASP A 100 19.91 -3.00 -3.51
N LYS A 101 18.65 -3.35 -3.22
CA LYS A 101 17.50 -3.19 -4.13
C LYS A 101 16.74 -1.90 -3.94
N PHE A 102 17.06 -1.10 -2.91
CA PHE A 102 16.33 0.13 -2.60
C PHE A 102 17.16 1.36 -2.96
N HIS A 103 16.68 2.12 -3.94
CA HIS A 103 17.33 3.34 -4.41
C HIS A 103 16.50 4.55 -3.97
N ALA A 104 16.91 5.17 -2.86
CA ALA A 104 16.22 6.33 -2.30
C ALA A 104 16.52 7.61 -3.08
N ALA A 105 15.50 8.44 -3.30
CA ALA A 105 15.64 9.73 -3.96
C ALA A 105 14.63 10.76 -3.42
N GLY A 106 14.92 12.03 -3.66
CA GLY A 106 14.00 13.15 -3.41
C GLY A 106 14.24 13.90 -2.09
N PRO A 107 13.78 15.16 -2.01
CA PRO A 107 14.07 16.06 -0.90
C PRO A 107 13.35 15.70 0.40
N GLY A 108 12.27 14.92 0.34
CA GLY A 108 11.51 14.52 1.52
C GLY A 108 12.31 13.69 2.51
N LEU A 109 13.30 12.92 2.04
CA LEU A 109 14.13 12.11 2.92
C LEU A 109 14.96 12.98 3.88
N ALA A 110 15.52 14.08 3.37
CA ALA A 110 16.28 15.03 4.18
C ALA A 110 15.40 15.71 5.24
N ALA A 111 14.16 16.04 4.90
CA ALA A 111 13.19 16.59 5.86
C ALA A 111 12.82 15.59 6.97
N LEU A 112 12.69 14.30 6.63
CA LEU A 112 12.44 13.23 7.61
C LEU A 112 13.64 13.02 8.54
N VAL A 113 14.87 13.05 7.99
CA VAL A 113 16.11 13.01 8.78
C VAL A 113 16.20 14.20 9.73
N ALA A 114 15.91 15.41 9.26
CA ALA A 114 15.89 16.60 10.12
C ALA A 114 14.83 16.50 11.24
N ALA A 115 13.66 15.94 10.96
CA ALA A 115 12.64 15.70 11.99
C ALA A 115 13.12 14.72 13.06
N ARG A 116 13.76 13.61 12.65
CA ARG A 116 14.37 12.64 13.56
C ARG A 116 15.42 13.31 14.45
N ASP A 117 16.32 14.08 13.85
CA ASP A 117 17.42 14.74 14.58
C ASP A 117 16.91 15.79 15.57
N ALA A 118 15.75 16.39 15.28
CA ALA A 118 15.03 17.28 16.20
C ALA A 118 14.18 16.55 17.25
N GLY A 119 14.17 15.21 17.28
CA GLY A 119 13.31 14.40 18.16
C GLY A 119 11.81 14.53 17.85
N LYS A 120 11.45 15.03 16.67
CA LYS A 120 10.07 15.17 16.20
C LYS A 120 9.64 13.95 15.40
N GLY A 121 8.35 13.64 15.48
CA GLY A 121 7.75 12.60 14.65
C GLY A 121 7.52 13.08 13.22
N ALA A 122 7.08 12.17 12.36
CA ALA A 122 6.70 12.50 10.99
C ALA A 122 5.58 11.59 10.48
N LEU A 123 4.83 12.10 9.51
CA LEU A 123 3.80 11.35 8.79
C LEU A 123 4.29 11.06 7.38
N ILE A 124 4.38 9.79 7.05
CA ILE A 124 4.71 9.31 5.71
C ILE A 124 3.41 8.87 5.06
N VAL A 125 3.04 9.52 3.96
CA VAL A 125 1.79 9.25 3.27
C VAL A 125 2.04 8.60 1.93
N SER A 126 1.27 7.57 1.60
CA SER A 126 1.44 6.79 0.38
C SER A 126 0.11 6.22 -0.10
N GLY A 127 0.14 5.42 -1.15
CA GLY A 127 -0.99 4.64 -1.63
C GLY A 127 -0.63 3.15 -1.74
N HIS A 128 -1.62 2.32 -2.08
CA HIS A 128 -1.41 0.95 -2.52
C HIS A 128 -0.80 0.94 -3.93
N PHE A 129 0.38 1.54 -4.05
CA PHE A 129 1.12 1.80 -5.27
C PHE A 129 2.53 1.21 -5.15
N GLY A 130 2.96 0.48 -6.17
CA GLY A 130 4.27 -0.18 -6.20
C GLY A 130 4.45 -1.14 -5.02
N GLN A 131 5.54 -0.98 -4.29
CA GLN A 131 5.85 -1.68 -3.05
C GLN A 131 6.11 -0.67 -1.93
N TRP A 132 5.06 -0.31 -1.20
CA TRP A 132 5.12 0.68 -0.12
C TRP A 132 5.97 0.21 1.09
N GLU A 133 6.20 -1.08 1.29
CA GLU A 133 7.14 -1.53 2.33
C GLU A 133 8.61 -1.17 2.01
N ALA A 134 8.94 -0.88 0.75
CA ALA A 134 10.27 -0.38 0.37
C ALA A 134 10.55 1.01 0.96
N VAL A 135 9.50 1.84 1.11
CA VAL A 135 9.60 3.14 1.80
C VAL A 135 10.02 2.93 3.24
N ARG A 136 9.36 2.02 3.95
CA ARG A 136 9.67 1.68 5.34
C ARG A 136 11.05 1.04 5.47
N ALA A 137 11.50 0.27 4.47
CA ALA A 137 12.85 -0.28 4.43
C ALA A 137 13.93 0.80 4.39
N VAL A 138 13.78 1.78 3.50
CA VAL A 138 14.72 2.90 3.42
C VAL A 138 14.72 3.70 4.72
N LEU A 139 13.55 4.00 5.29
CA LEU A 139 13.47 4.73 6.56
C LEU A 139 14.14 3.97 7.70
N LYS A 140 13.93 2.65 7.77
CA LYS A 140 14.58 1.78 8.76
C LYS A 140 16.10 1.76 8.60
N MET A 141 16.62 1.74 7.37
CA MET A 141 18.07 1.86 7.11
C MET A 141 18.64 3.20 7.60
N GLN A 142 17.81 4.25 7.66
CA GLN A 142 18.15 5.56 8.20
C GLN A 142 17.86 5.68 9.71
N GLY A 143 17.61 4.58 10.42
CA GLY A 143 17.30 4.59 11.84
C GLY A 143 15.93 5.19 12.19
N MET A 144 15.06 5.41 11.20
CA MET A 144 13.70 5.92 11.37
C MET A 144 12.70 4.77 11.32
N GLU A 145 12.62 4.00 12.40
CA GLU A 145 11.61 2.95 12.50
C GLU A 145 10.20 3.54 12.37
N THR A 146 9.45 3.04 11.39
CA THR A 146 8.17 3.62 10.98
C THR A 146 7.05 2.63 11.24
N GLY A 147 6.11 3.02 12.10
CA GLY A 147 4.88 2.27 12.33
C GLY A 147 3.91 2.37 11.16
N ALA A 148 2.85 1.57 11.18
CA ALA A 148 1.81 1.63 10.15
C ALA A 148 0.41 1.41 10.72
N ILE A 149 -0.59 1.98 10.06
CA ILE A 149 -2.01 1.71 10.32
C ILE A 149 -2.50 0.66 9.34
N TYR A 150 -3.27 -0.31 9.81
CA TYR A 150 -3.88 -1.32 8.95
C TYR A 150 -5.30 -1.65 9.38
N ARG A 151 -6.13 -2.11 8.43
CA ARG A 151 -7.45 -2.64 8.71
C ARG A 151 -7.35 -4.13 9.03
N ARG A 152 -7.84 -4.53 10.20
CA ARG A 152 -7.93 -5.94 10.59
C ARG A 152 -8.76 -6.74 9.58
N GLN A 153 -8.23 -7.89 9.21
CA GLN A 153 -8.81 -8.76 8.20
C GLN A 153 -9.69 -9.81 8.88
N PRO A 154 -10.88 -10.09 8.34
CA PRO A 154 -11.83 -11.01 8.97
C PRO A 154 -11.37 -12.48 8.93
N ASN A 155 -10.50 -12.83 7.98
CA ASN A 155 -9.91 -14.17 7.93
C ASN A 155 -8.69 -14.26 8.88
N PRO A 156 -8.74 -15.08 9.94
CA PRO A 156 -7.70 -15.12 10.97
C PRO A 156 -6.34 -15.62 10.46
N HIS A 157 -6.31 -16.47 9.43
CA HIS A 157 -5.05 -16.97 8.85
C HIS A 157 -4.35 -15.89 8.02
N TYR A 158 -5.12 -15.22 7.15
CA TYR A 158 -4.64 -14.09 6.35
C TYR A 158 -4.19 -12.95 7.27
N GLN A 159 -5.01 -12.64 8.28
CA GLN A 159 -4.72 -11.65 9.30
C GLN A 159 -3.39 -11.90 10.01
N ARG A 160 -3.15 -13.13 10.50
CA ARG A 160 -1.90 -13.46 11.21
C ARG A 160 -0.67 -13.26 10.34
N ARG A 161 -0.70 -13.75 9.11
CA ARG A 161 0.46 -13.68 8.20
C ARG A 161 0.70 -12.27 7.68
N LEU A 162 -0.37 -11.54 7.34
CA LEU A 162 -0.29 -10.14 6.96
C LEU A 162 0.30 -9.30 8.09
N ARG A 163 -0.23 -9.44 9.32
CA ARG A 163 0.25 -8.70 10.49
C ARG A 163 1.74 -8.96 10.76
N ALA A 164 2.16 -10.23 10.77
CA ALA A 164 3.58 -10.57 10.95
C ALA A 164 4.49 -9.98 9.86
N GLY A 165 4.00 -9.93 8.61
CA GLY A 165 4.69 -9.27 7.51
C GLY A 165 4.85 -7.76 7.73
N ILE A 166 3.76 -7.07 8.03
CA ILE A 166 3.79 -5.61 8.25
C ILE A 166 4.63 -5.26 9.49
N GLU A 167 4.58 -6.06 10.56
CA GLU A 167 5.42 -5.89 11.76
C GLU A 167 6.92 -6.00 11.45
N ALA A 168 7.32 -6.87 10.53
CA ALA A 168 8.73 -6.98 10.14
C ALA A 168 9.26 -5.70 9.44
N GLY A 169 8.37 -4.94 8.79
CA GLY A 169 8.68 -3.62 8.23
C GLY A 169 8.89 -2.52 9.28
N GLY A 170 8.49 -2.75 10.54
CA GLY A 170 8.63 -1.81 11.65
C GLY A 170 7.42 -1.76 12.58
N LEU A 171 7.61 -1.20 13.77
CA LEU A 171 6.60 -1.02 14.80
C LEU A 171 6.33 0.48 15.10
N PRO A 172 5.16 0.84 15.65
CA PRO A 172 4.02 -0.01 16.00
C PRO A 172 3.08 -0.30 14.82
N ILE A 173 2.40 -1.44 14.86
CA ILE A 173 1.31 -1.77 13.92
C ILE A 173 -0.05 -1.57 14.60
N LEU A 174 -0.80 -0.58 14.12
CA LEU A 174 -2.01 -0.09 14.76
C LEU A 174 -3.24 -0.43 13.91
N GLU A 175 -4.28 -0.97 14.55
CA GLU A 175 -5.56 -1.24 13.89
C GLU A 175 -6.36 0.05 13.70
N THR A 176 -7.04 0.20 12.57
CA THR A 176 -8.02 1.29 12.39
C THR A 176 -9.09 1.27 13.49
N GLY A 177 -9.46 2.44 14.00
CA GLY A 177 -10.48 2.61 15.04
C GLY A 177 -9.97 3.42 16.23
N ARG A 178 -10.87 3.74 17.18
CA ARG A 178 -10.59 4.68 18.28
C ARG A 178 -9.35 4.32 19.11
N ALA A 179 -9.14 3.04 19.40
CA ALA A 179 -7.98 2.58 20.15
C ALA A 179 -6.68 2.78 19.38
N GLY A 180 -6.65 2.41 18.10
CA GLY A 180 -5.48 2.62 17.24
C GLY A 180 -5.17 4.10 17.01
N THR A 181 -6.19 4.95 16.81
CA THR A 181 -6.00 6.41 16.71
C THR A 181 -5.38 6.98 17.99
N LYS A 182 -5.80 6.52 19.18
CA LYS A 182 -5.20 6.96 20.45
C LYS A 182 -3.73 6.54 20.55
N SER A 183 -3.40 5.31 20.18
CA SER A 183 -2.02 4.82 20.18
C SER A 183 -1.15 5.52 19.14
N LEU A 184 -1.70 5.82 17.97
CA LEU A 184 -1.06 6.59 16.91
C LEU A 184 -0.63 7.96 17.42
N ILE A 185 -1.58 8.69 18.02
CA ILE A 185 -1.33 10.01 18.61
C ILE A 185 -0.23 9.93 19.67
N ARG A 186 -0.28 8.90 20.54
CA ARG A 186 0.76 8.72 21.56
C ARG A 186 2.14 8.54 20.94
N HIS A 187 2.25 7.67 19.93
CA HIS A 187 3.50 7.39 19.22
C HIS A 187 4.07 8.63 18.51
N LEU A 188 3.22 9.39 17.82
CA LEU A 188 3.63 10.63 17.16
C LEU A 188 4.16 11.67 18.16
N ARG A 189 3.51 11.80 19.33
CA ARG A 189 3.94 12.73 20.39
C ARG A 189 5.27 12.36 21.05
N THR A 190 5.72 11.12 20.93
CA THR A 190 7.02 10.66 21.44
C THR A 190 8.12 10.70 20.37
N GLY A 191 7.92 11.45 19.27
CA GLY A 191 8.90 11.54 18.18
C GLY A 191 8.81 10.41 17.15
N GLY A 192 7.75 9.59 17.21
CA GLY A 192 7.61 8.42 16.36
C GLY A 192 7.19 8.73 14.91
N PHE A 193 7.59 7.86 13.98
CA PHE A 193 7.27 7.97 12.56
C PHE A 193 6.12 7.01 12.22
N MET A 194 5.17 7.46 11.38
CA MET A 194 4.00 6.66 11.00
C MET A 194 3.71 6.74 9.50
N ALA A 195 3.55 5.57 8.88
CA ALA A 195 3.11 5.42 7.51
C ALA A 195 1.58 5.25 7.43
N ILE A 196 0.94 5.98 6.52
CA ILE A 196 -0.52 5.92 6.28
C ILE A 196 -0.78 5.83 4.78
N LEU A 197 -1.56 4.82 4.37
CA LEU A 197 -2.06 4.72 3.00
C LEU A 197 -3.41 5.44 2.89
N LEU A 198 -3.49 6.48 2.06
CA LEU A 198 -4.66 7.39 1.99
C LEU A 198 -5.60 7.12 0.80
N ASP A 199 -5.24 6.19 -0.07
CA ASP A 199 -5.99 5.85 -1.28
C ASP A 199 -7.15 4.86 -1.05
N GLU A 200 -7.38 4.41 0.19
CA GLU A 200 -8.60 3.70 0.53
C GLU A 200 -9.79 4.64 0.64
N LYS A 201 -10.96 4.21 0.13
CA LYS A 201 -12.20 4.96 0.33
C LYS A 201 -12.54 5.03 1.83
N HIS A 202 -12.76 6.24 2.33
CA HIS A 202 -13.26 6.49 3.68
C HIS A 202 -14.71 6.98 3.64
N ALA A 203 -15.64 6.33 4.36
CA ALA A 203 -17.07 6.71 4.27
C ALA A 203 -17.32 8.14 4.77
N ASP A 204 -16.66 8.50 5.86
CA ASP A 204 -16.74 9.83 6.50
C ASP A 204 -15.62 10.77 6.01
N GLY A 205 -15.03 10.47 4.85
CA GLY A 205 -14.00 11.31 4.24
C GLY A 205 -14.57 12.54 3.55
N THR A 206 -13.69 13.38 3.01
CA THR A 206 -14.06 14.51 2.16
C THR A 206 -13.97 14.09 0.70
N ALA A 207 -14.96 14.48 -0.11
CA ALA A 207 -14.94 14.26 -1.55
C ALA A 207 -13.89 15.17 -2.20
N LEU A 208 -12.75 14.59 -2.59
CA LEU A 208 -11.62 15.30 -3.19
C LEU A 208 -11.29 14.71 -4.56
N PRO A 209 -10.91 15.52 -5.56
CA PRO A 209 -10.41 15.01 -6.84
C PRO A 209 -9.27 14.00 -6.65
N PHE A 210 -9.41 12.85 -7.30
CA PHE A 210 -8.40 11.80 -7.37
C PHE A 210 -8.51 11.12 -8.74
N LEU A 211 -7.44 11.16 -9.54
CA LEU A 211 -7.44 10.74 -10.95
C LEU A 211 -8.57 11.40 -11.77
N GLY A 212 -8.88 12.67 -11.49
CA GLY A 212 -9.92 13.44 -12.19
C GLY A 212 -11.35 13.18 -11.70
N HIS A 213 -11.56 12.34 -10.68
CA HIS A 213 -12.90 12.00 -10.17
C HIS A 213 -13.01 12.23 -8.66
N PRO A 214 -14.17 12.67 -8.15
CA PRO A 214 -14.36 12.89 -6.71
C PRO A 214 -14.28 11.56 -5.95
N ALA A 215 -13.34 11.46 -5.00
CA ALA A 215 -13.12 10.29 -4.15
C ALA A 215 -13.15 10.68 -2.67
N MET A 216 -13.86 9.88 -1.86
CA MET A 216 -13.96 10.11 -0.41
C MET A 216 -12.64 9.75 0.27
N THR A 217 -11.90 10.78 0.70
CA THR A 217 -10.53 10.69 1.23
C THR A 217 -10.50 11.15 2.69
N SER A 218 -9.79 10.42 3.55
CA SER A 218 -9.65 10.82 4.95
C SER A 218 -8.70 12.02 5.08
N LEU A 219 -9.09 13.03 5.85
CA LEU A 219 -8.25 14.18 6.18
C LEU A 219 -7.31 13.91 7.38
N ALA A 220 -7.43 12.74 8.03
CA ALA A 220 -6.83 12.48 9.32
C ALA A 220 -5.30 12.64 9.34
N ALA A 221 -4.60 12.32 8.24
CA ALA A 221 -3.16 12.54 8.17
C ALA A 221 -2.80 14.04 8.21
N ALA A 222 -3.48 14.86 7.41
CA ALA A 222 -3.25 16.30 7.39
C ALA A 222 -3.67 16.96 8.72
N GLU A 223 -4.78 16.53 9.31
CA GLU A 223 -5.20 17.01 10.63
C GLU A 223 -4.17 16.70 11.73
N LEU A 224 -3.60 15.49 11.72
CA LEU A 224 -2.54 15.11 12.65
C LEU A 224 -1.24 15.89 12.39
N ALA A 225 -0.89 16.11 11.12
CA ALA A 225 0.28 16.89 10.73
C ALA A 225 0.20 18.32 11.29
N LEU A 226 -0.93 18.99 11.07
CA LEU A 226 -1.16 20.36 11.55
C LEU A 226 -1.24 20.42 13.08
N LYS A 227 -1.98 19.50 13.70
CA LYS A 227 -2.19 19.50 15.15
C LYS A 227 -0.90 19.33 15.95
N TYR A 228 0.06 18.57 15.42
CA TYR A 228 1.29 18.22 16.12
C TYR A 228 2.54 18.82 15.46
N ASP A 229 2.39 19.73 14.50
CA ASP A 229 3.49 20.36 13.78
C ASP A 229 4.47 19.32 13.19
N LEU A 230 3.91 18.32 12.48
CA LEU A 230 4.68 17.22 11.91
C LEU A 230 4.81 17.39 10.40
N PRO A 231 5.99 17.09 9.80
CA PRO A 231 6.10 17.01 8.36
C PRO A 231 5.24 15.85 7.83
N MET A 232 4.50 16.13 6.75
CA MET A 232 3.72 15.14 5.99
C MET A 232 4.40 14.94 4.63
N VAL A 233 4.99 13.77 4.44
CA VAL A 233 5.86 13.48 3.28
C VAL A 233 5.24 12.40 2.41
N PRO A 234 4.86 12.72 1.15
CA PRO A 234 4.50 11.70 0.17
C PRO A 234 5.72 10.83 -0.16
N ALA A 235 5.55 9.52 -0.06
CA ALA A 235 6.61 8.59 -0.39
C ALA A 235 6.10 7.35 -1.12
N PHE A 236 6.82 6.89 -2.15
CA PHE A 236 6.39 5.80 -3.02
C PHE A 236 7.55 4.86 -3.34
N GLY A 237 7.33 3.55 -3.24
CA GLY A 237 8.28 2.53 -3.67
C GLY A 237 7.95 2.04 -5.08
N LEU A 238 8.43 2.73 -6.11
CA LEU A 238 8.20 2.37 -7.50
C LEU A 238 9.05 1.14 -7.88
N ARG A 239 8.42 0.07 -8.36
CA ARG A 239 9.15 -1.10 -8.88
C ARG A 239 9.76 -0.75 -10.23
N ARG A 240 11.05 -1.03 -10.41
CA ARG A 240 11.78 -0.78 -11.66
C ARG A 240 11.47 -1.86 -12.71
N PRO A 241 11.79 -1.63 -13.99
CA PRO A 241 11.51 -2.59 -15.07
C PRO A 241 12.14 -3.98 -14.89
N ASP A 242 13.22 -4.09 -14.11
CA ASP A 242 13.81 -5.38 -13.76
C ASP A 242 12.89 -6.24 -12.88
N GLY A 243 11.86 -5.65 -12.27
CA GLY A 243 10.90 -6.31 -11.39
C GLY A 243 11.42 -6.64 -9.98
N GLU A 244 12.68 -6.35 -9.67
CA GLU A 244 13.36 -6.75 -8.42
C GLU A 244 13.90 -5.57 -7.61
N SER A 245 14.21 -4.45 -8.26
CA SER A 245 14.69 -3.22 -7.60
C SER A 245 13.60 -2.15 -7.54
N PHE A 246 13.78 -1.20 -6.63
CA PHE A 246 12.81 -0.17 -6.33
C PHE A 246 13.46 1.21 -6.31
N GLU A 247 12.83 2.16 -6.98
CA GLU A 247 13.07 3.58 -6.75
C GLU A 247 12.14 4.04 -5.62
N VAL A 248 12.73 4.45 -4.51
CA VAL A 248 11.99 4.88 -3.31
C VAL A 248 12.03 6.40 -3.25
N ILE A 249 10.95 7.01 -3.69
CA ILE A 249 10.87 8.45 -3.88
C ILE A 249 10.23 9.06 -2.65
N PHE A 250 10.93 9.98 -2.00
CA PHE A 250 10.43 10.85 -0.94
C PHE A 250 10.25 12.25 -1.51
N GLU A 251 9.02 12.61 -1.83
CA GLU A 251 8.70 13.91 -2.42
C GLU A 251 8.86 15.02 -1.39
N THR A 252 8.86 16.27 -1.85
CA THR A 252 8.88 17.44 -0.96
C THR A 252 7.75 17.33 0.07
N PRO A 253 8.01 17.61 1.36
CA PRO A 253 6.95 17.65 2.37
C PRO A 253 5.81 18.57 1.91
N ILE A 254 4.58 18.11 2.08
CA ILE A 254 3.40 18.93 1.77
C ILE A 254 3.42 20.14 2.71
N PRO A 255 3.46 21.38 2.19
CA PRO A 255 3.41 22.58 3.00
C PRO A 255 2.17 22.60 3.87
N HIS A 256 2.31 23.04 5.12
CA HIS A 256 1.17 23.18 6.02
C HIS A 256 0.25 24.31 5.54
N SER A 257 -1.04 24.00 5.46
CA SER A 257 -2.12 24.92 5.11
C SER A 257 -3.37 24.50 5.89
N ASP A 258 -4.52 24.30 5.24
CA ASP A 258 -5.66 23.56 5.81
C ASP A 258 -5.63 22.06 5.44
N PRO A 259 -6.35 21.19 6.18
CA PRO A 259 -6.36 19.74 5.92
C PRO A 259 -6.84 19.34 4.52
N VAL A 260 -7.76 20.09 3.91
CA VAL A 260 -8.32 19.78 2.59
C VAL A 260 -7.27 20.03 1.52
N THR A 261 -6.63 21.19 1.53
CA THR A 261 -5.56 21.54 0.58
C THR A 261 -4.38 20.57 0.67
N MET A 262 -3.94 20.22 1.88
CA MET A 262 -2.85 19.25 2.07
C MET A 262 -3.22 17.85 1.57
N THR A 263 -4.44 17.40 1.84
CA THR A 263 -4.91 16.09 1.37
C THR A 263 -5.09 16.08 -0.14
N GLN A 264 -5.51 17.19 -0.74
CA GLN A 264 -5.57 17.34 -2.19
C GLN A 264 -4.18 17.25 -2.83
N ALA A 265 -3.18 17.95 -2.26
CA ALA A 265 -1.81 17.87 -2.73
C ALA A 265 -1.26 16.43 -2.73
N PHE A 266 -1.60 15.64 -1.69
CA PHE A 266 -1.29 14.21 -1.69
C PHE A 266 -2.02 13.44 -2.80
N ASN A 267 -3.33 13.68 -3.00
CA ASN A 267 -4.10 13.02 -4.06
C ASN A 267 -3.54 13.34 -5.45
N ASP A 268 -3.09 14.57 -5.69
CA ASP A 268 -2.49 15.00 -6.96
C ASP A 268 -1.14 14.32 -7.18
N SER A 269 -0.30 14.28 -6.15
CA SER A 269 0.98 13.56 -6.14
C SER A 269 0.78 12.08 -6.49
N LEU A 270 -0.08 11.36 -5.76
CA LEU A 270 -0.36 9.96 -6.06
C LEU A 270 -1.00 9.79 -7.43
N SER A 271 -1.90 10.69 -7.86
CA SER A 271 -2.51 10.65 -9.19
C SER A 271 -1.45 10.73 -10.28
N ALA A 272 -0.48 11.62 -10.17
CA ALA A 272 0.63 11.74 -11.12
C ALA A 272 1.45 10.45 -11.21
N ARG A 273 1.75 9.80 -10.07
CA ARG A 273 2.44 8.51 -10.02
C ARG A 273 1.66 7.40 -10.70
N ILE A 274 0.35 7.33 -10.46
CA ILE A 274 -0.53 6.33 -11.07
C ILE A 274 -0.67 6.57 -12.58
N LEU A 275 -0.76 7.81 -13.04
CA LEU A 275 -0.84 8.11 -14.48
C LEU A 275 0.46 7.74 -15.21
N ALA A 276 1.62 7.91 -14.56
CA ALA A 276 2.91 7.51 -15.10
C ALA A 276 3.12 5.97 -15.10
N HIS A 277 2.63 5.28 -14.07
CA HIS A 277 2.80 3.83 -13.90
C HIS A 277 1.48 3.15 -13.50
N PRO A 278 0.47 3.12 -14.40
CA PRO A 278 -0.86 2.65 -14.06
C PRO A 278 -0.88 1.16 -13.69
N ASP A 279 0.07 0.36 -14.14
CA ASP A 279 0.16 -1.05 -13.74
C ASP A 279 0.54 -1.22 -12.27
N GLN A 280 1.11 -0.22 -11.60
CA GLN A 280 1.59 -0.36 -10.22
C GLN A 280 0.59 0.06 -9.15
N TRP A 281 -0.59 0.56 -9.51
CA TRP A 281 -1.63 0.88 -8.53
C TRP A 281 -2.65 -0.25 -8.38
N TYR A 282 -3.12 -0.48 -7.16
CA TYR A 282 -4.14 -1.49 -6.89
C TYR A 282 -5.55 -1.05 -7.34
N TRP A 283 -5.83 -1.13 -8.65
CA TRP A 283 -7.12 -0.76 -9.26
C TRP A 283 -8.34 -1.54 -8.77
N MET A 284 -8.15 -2.57 -7.95
CA MET A 284 -9.27 -3.29 -7.32
C MET A 284 -9.81 -2.59 -6.08
N LEU A 285 -9.19 -1.48 -5.65
CA LEU A 285 -9.79 -0.56 -4.70
C LEU A 285 -11.15 -0.09 -5.22
N ARG A 286 -12.17 -0.17 -4.39
CA ARG A 286 -13.52 0.30 -4.71
C ARG A 286 -13.63 1.81 -4.50
N ARG A 287 -12.62 2.55 -4.99
CA ARG A 287 -12.33 3.95 -4.65
C ARG A 287 -13.53 4.87 -4.85
N TRP A 288 -14.25 4.68 -5.96
CA TRP A 288 -15.42 5.49 -6.35
C TRP A 288 -16.76 4.73 -6.28
N ASP A 289 -16.79 3.53 -5.71
CA ASP A 289 -18.06 2.82 -5.55
C ASP A 289 -18.94 3.55 -4.52
N LYS A 290 -20.27 3.50 -4.67
CA LYS A 290 -21.19 4.00 -3.63
C LYS A 290 -20.95 3.27 -2.29
N PRO A 291 -21.13 3.94 -1.12
CA PRO A 291 -21.05 3.25 0.17
C PRO A 291 -21.99 2.04 0.16
N ARG A 292 -21.53 0.90 0.68
CA ARG A 292 -22.45 -0.20 0.93
C ARG A 292 -23.29 0.23 2.12
N ARG A 293 -24.60 0.37 1.90
CA ARG A 293 -25.58 0.43 3.00
C ARG A 293 -25.47 -0.83 3.84
#